data_AF-A0A6P1YUP3-F1
#
_entry.id   AF-A0A6P1YUP3-F1
#
_cell.length_a   1.000
_cell.length_b   1.000
_cell.length_c   1.000
_cell.angle_alpha   90.00
_cell.angle_beta   90.00
_cell.angle_gamma   90.00
#
_symmetry.space_group_name_H-M   'P 1'
#
loop_
_entity.id
_entity.type
_entity.pdbx_description
1 polymer ?
#
loop_
_entity_poly.entity_id
_entity_poly.type
_entity_poly.pdbx_seq_one_letter_code
_entity_poly.pdbx_strand_id
1 'polypeptide(L)'
;MMPDLTNLTVEMTKALAALDRRPPDPELSWLPLPLPSREELEMLRSNGATEWALREVKAWPVVFSPTGFFRLARHDGEGEPAFVTLVRDVWEVGIDLVAWSTREPCRIARRDGAAATLGEGMIANRATFASGRPVRVFRDALSWLRHDRNGLVIVDPVGAALRLADAPRILAENPAHARELAARLSPHVAVERILAPRAAERAA
;
A
#
# COMPACT_ATOMS: atom_id res chain seq x y z
N MET A 1 -31.57 23.77 -13.37
CA MET A 1 -31.54 23.62 -11.90
C MET A 1 -30.18 23.02 -11.57
N MET A 2 -29.22 23.84 -11.13
CA MET A 2 -27.88 23.34 -10.79
C MET A 2 -27.90 22.72 -9.39
N PRO A 3 -27.28 21.54 -9.19
CA PRO A 3 -27.20 20.93 -7.87
C PRO A 3 -26.37 21.81 -6.93
N ASP A 4 -26.82 21.91 -5.69
CA ASP A 4 -26.17 22.68 -4.62
C ASP A 4 -24.84 22.00 -4.23
N LEU A 5 -23.73 22.56 -4.75
CA LEU A 5 -22.36 22.08 -4.55
C LEU A 5 -21.92 22.14 -3.07
N THR A 6 -22.63 22.90 -2.24
CA THR A 6 -22.35 23.04 -0.81
C THR A 6 -22.64 21.73 -0.07
N ASN A 7 -23.72 21.04 -0.46
CA ASN A 7 -24.13 19.78 0.17
C ASN A 7 -23.19 18.61 -0.19
N LEU A 8 -22.67 18.61 -1.43
CA LEU A 8 -21.70 17.62 -1.91
C LEU A 8 -20.37 17.70 -1.15
N THR A 9 -19.92 18.90 -0.81
CA THR A 9 -18.66 19.09 -0.07
C THR A 9 -18.78 18.60 1.37
N VAL A 10 -19.91 18.89 2.04
CA VAL A 10 -20.18 18.44 3.42
C VAL A 10 -20.34 16.93 3.50
N GLU A 11 -21.05 16.31 2.56
CA GLU A 11 -21.21 14.85 2.53
C GLU A 11 -19.90 14.13 2.17
N MET A 12 -19.06 14.73 1.32
CA MET A 12 -17.72 14.20 1.03
C MET A 12 -16.78 14.35 2.22
N THR A 13 -16.82 15.46 2.97
CA THR A 13 -16.08 15.61 4.23
C THR A 13 -16.57 14.64 5.31
N LYS A 14 -17.88 14.37 5.40
CA LYS A 14 -18.42 13.34 6.31
C LYS A 14 -18.01 11.93 5.88
N ALA A 15 -18.00 11.62 4.59
CA ALA A 15 -17.55 10.33 4.06
C ALA A 15 -16.04 10.12 4.30
N LEU A 16 -15.23 11.17 4.12
CA LEU A 16 -13.80 11.17 4.44
C LEU A 16 -13.56 11.02 5.95
N ALA A 17 -14.33 11.72 6.78
CA ALA A 17 -14.27 11.57 8.23
C ALA A 17 -14.87 10.24 8.74
N ALA A 18 -15.66 9.53 7.93
CA ALA A 18 -16.18 8.19 8.24
C ALA A 18 -15.21 7.07 7.80
N LEU A 19 -14.43 7.30 6.73
CA LEU A 19 -13.30 6.46 6.33
C LEU A 19 -12.17 6.45 7.37
N ASP A 20 -12.11 7.48 8.22
CA ASP A 20 -11.10 7.70 9.27
C ASP A 20 -11.48 7.11 10.65
N ARG A 21 -12.55 6.29 10.74
CA ARG A 21 -13.20 5.95 12.03
C ARG A 21 -13.41 4.48 12.36
N ARG A 22 -12.70 3.54 11.73
CA ARG A 22 -12.57 2.23 12.38
C ARG A 22 -11.43 2.34 13.40
N PRO A 23 -11.70 2.31 14.71
CA PRO A 23 -10.63 2.29 15.68
C PRO A 23 -9.71 1.11 15.33
N PRO A 24 -8.38 1.28 15.43
CA PRO A 24 -7.44 0.20 15.15
C PRO A 24 -7.89 -1.02 15.93
N ASP A 25 -8.16 -2.11 15.21
CA ASP A 25 -8.62 -3.32 15.84
C ASP A 25 -7.41 -3.89 16.62
N PRO A 26 -7.45 -3.90 17.97
CA PRO A 26 -6.35 -4.44 18.76
C PRO A 26 -6.07 -5.90 18.40
N GLU A 27 -7.03 -6.58 17.76
CA GLU A 27 -6.91 -7.94 17.26
C GLU A 27 -5.90 -8.14 16.13
N LEU A 28 -5.62 -7.12 15.34
CA LEU A 28 -4.67 -7.23 14.24
C LEU A 28 -3.23 -7.44 14.71
N SER A 29 -2.89 -6.94 15.90
CA SER A 29 -1.55 -7.04 16.46
C SER A 29 -1.18 -8.45 16.95
N TRP A 30 -2.17 -9.30 17.23
CA TRP A 30 -1.96 -10.61 17.84
C TRP A 30 -2.26 -11.81 16.94
N LEU A 31 -2.72 -11.60 15.71
CA LEU A 31 -3.02 -12.70 14.80
C LEU A 31 -1.76 -13.57 14.59
N PRO A 32 -1.76 -14.85 15.04
CA PRO A 32 -0.58 -15.70 15.00
C PRO A 32 -0.42 -16.30 13.60
N LEU A 33 -0.25 -15.44 12.59
CA LEU A 33 0.04 -15.88 11.24
C LEU A 33 1.42 -16.54 11.22
N PRO A 34 1.56 -17.70 10.55
CA PRO A 34 2.83 -18.40 10.49
C PRO A 34 3.84 -17.60 9.67
N LEU A 35 5.10 -17.86 9.97
CA LEU A 35 6.20 -17.35 9.15
C LEU A 35 6.15 -18.00 7.76
N PRO A 36 6.65 -17.30 6.73
CA PRO A 36 6.83 -17.91 5.43
C PRO A 36 7.72 -19.16 5.52
N SER A 37 7.40 -20.17 4.71
CA SER A 37 8.21 -21.35 4.54
C SER A 37 9.61 -21.00 4.04
N ARG A 38 10.56 -21.94 4.16
CA ARG A 38 11.93 -21.74 3.67
C ARG A 38 11.96 -21.39 2.18
N GLU A 39 11.16 -22.07 1.37
CA GLU A 39 11.06 -21.85 -0.08
C GLU A 39 10.52 -20.45 -0.39
N GLU A 40 9.49 -20.01 0.33
CA GLU A 40 8.94 -18.66 0.19
C GLU A 40 9.93 -17.58 0.62
N LEU A 41 10.69 -17.78 1.70
CA LEU A 41 11.77 -16.86 2.09
C LEU A 41 12.88 -16.81 1.05
N GLU A 42 13.26 -17.96 0.48
CA GLU A 42 14.26 -18.04 -0.59
C GLU A 42 13.79 -17.34 -1.86
N MET A 43 12.50 -17.45 -2.21
CA MET A 43 11.87 -16.70 -3.28
C MET A 43 11.99 -15.19 -3.05
N LEU A 44 11.64 -14.71 -1.85
CA LEU A 44 11.72 -13.28 -1.53
C LEU A 44 13.17 -12.76 -1.55
N ARG A 45 14.11 -13.52 -0.98
CA ARG A 45 15.55 -13.19 -0.99
C ARG A 45 16.13 -13.16 -2.40
N SER A 46 15.76 -14.12 -3.25
CA SER A 46 16.17 -14.16 -4.66
C SER A 46 15.64 -12.96 -5.45
N ASN A 47 14.57 -12.33 -4.97
CA ASN A 47 14.04 -11.07 -5.51
C ASN A 47 14.68 -9.81 -4.90
N GLY A 48 15.69 -9.96 -4.05
CA GLY A 48 16.46 -8.87 -3.44
C GLY A 48 15.88 -8.32 -2.13
N ALA A 49 14.90 -8.99 -1.51
CA ALA A 49 14.42 -8.60 -0.18
C ALA A 49 15.47 -8.93 0.90
N THR A 50 15.75 -7.98 1.78
CA THR A 50 16.69 -8.17 2.90
C THR A 50 16.00 -8.85 4.09
N GLU A 51 16.78 -9.45 5.00
CA GLU A 51 16.24 -10.00 6.26
C GLU A 51 15.41 -8.97 7.04
N TRP A 52 15.84 -7.71 7.03
CA TRP A 52 15.13 -6.61 7.69
C TRP A 52 13.75 -6.37 7.07
N ALA A 53 13.64 -6.38 5.75
CA ALA A 53 12.38 -6.21 5.04
C ALA A 53 11.38 -7.36 5.34
N LEU A 54 11.90 -8.56 5.57
CA LEU A 54 11.11 -9.79 5.74
C LEU A 54 10.55 -10.02 7.15
N ARG A 55 11.04 -9.29 8.16
CA ARG A 55 10.68 -9.51 9.58
C ARG A 55 9.16 -9.51 9.85
N GLU A 56 8.43 -8.64 9.15
CA GLU A 56 6.99 -8.46 9.35
C GLU A 56 6.14 -9.24 8.32
N VAL A 57 6.78 -9.91 7.36
CA VAL A 57 6.08 -10.70 6.34
C VAL A 57 5.67 -12.05 6.94
N LYS A 58 4.39 -12.38 6.79
CA LYS A 58 3.78 -13.66 7.14
C LYS A 58 3.31 -14.35 5.88
N ALA A 59 3.01 -15.64 5.96
CA ALA A 59 2.40 -16.38 4.86
C ALA A 59 1.09 -17.01 5.32
N TRP A 60 0.03 -16.88 4.53
CA TRP A 60 -1.23 -17.57 4.80
C TRP A 60 -2.03 -17.73 3.51
N PRO A 61 -2.79 -18.82 3.34
CA PRO A 61 -3.73 -18.90 2.22
C PRO A 61 -4.84 -17.86 2.37
N VAL A 62 -5.11 -17.09 1.32
CA VAL A 62 -6.16 -16.06 1.34
C VAL A 62 -7.13 -16.22 0.18
N VAL A 63 -8.34 -15.71 0.36
CA VAL A 63 -9.34 -15.60 -0.69
C VAL A 63 -9.47 -14.13 -1.08
N PHE A 64 -8.98 -13.79 -2.27
CA PHE A 64 -9.08 -12.45 -2.83
C PHE A 64 -10.48 -12.19 -3.40
N SER A 65 -11.01 -11.02 -3.09
CA SER A 65 -12.21 -10.45 -3.69
C SER A 65 -11.85 -9.61 -4.92
N PRO A 66 -12.69 -9.57 -5.98
CA PRO A 66 -12.54 -8.62 -7.08
C PRO A 66 -12.55 -7.15 -6.65
N THR A 67 -13.06 -6.83 -5.46
CA THR A 67 -13.17 -5.46 -4.94
C THR A 67 -11.91 -4.95 -4.22
N GLY A 68 -10.79 -5.66 -4.33
CA GLY A 68 -9.53 -5.27 -3.66
C GLY A 68 -9.49 -5.60 -2.17
N PHE A 69 -10.38 -6.49 -1.72
CA PHE A 69 -10.40 -7.03 -0.36
C PHE A 69 -9.92 -8.47 -0.32
N PHE A 70 -9.51 -8.96 0.85
CA PHE A 70 -9.30 -10.39 1.07
C PHE A 70 -9.84 -10.84 2.42
N ARG A 71 -9.98 -12.16 2.56
CA ARG A 71 -10.14 -12.83 3.85
C ARG A 71 -9.12 -13.96 3.99
N LEU A 72 -8.73 -14.25 5.22
CA LEU A 72 -7.94 -15.43 5.52
C LEU A 72 -8.77 -16.68 5.19
N ALA A 73 -8.15 -17.69 4.57
CA ALA A 73 -8.77 -19.00 4.41
C ALA A 73 -9.02 -19.63 5.78
N ARG A 74 -10.16 -20.31 5.93
CA ARG A 74 -10.54 -20.99 7.18
C ARG A 74 -10.03 -22.42 7.24
N HIS A 75 -9.85 -23.04 6.08
CA HIS A 75 -9.46 -24.43 5.92
C HIS A 75 -8.45 -24.57 4.78
N ASP A 76 -7.66 -25.64 4.85
CA ASP A 76 -6.72 -26.00 3.80
C ASP A 76 -7.45 -26.17 2.45
N GLY A 77 -6.86 -25.62 1.39
CA GLY A 77 -7.39 -25.71 0.02
C GLY A 77 -8.43 -24.67 -0.38
N GLU A 78 -8.90 -23.80 0.53
CA GLU A 78 -9.89 -22.75 0.22
C GLU A 78 -9.27 -21.50 -0.43
N GLY A 79 -8.02 -21.17 -0.06
CA GLY A 79 -7.33 -19.95 -0.49
C GLY A 79 -6.11 -20.22 -1.35
N GLU A 80 -5.64 -19.19 -2.05
CA GLU A 80 -4.34 -19.22 -2.70
C GLU A 80 -3.23 -18.78 -1.74
N PRO A 81 -2.00 -19.33 -1.86
CA PRO A 81 -0.87 -18.88 -1.06
C PRO A 81 -0.60 -17.39 -1.28
N ALA A 82 -0.49 -16.64 -0.19
CA ALA A 82 -0.20 -15.23 -0.20
C ALA A 82 0.73 -14.86 0.94
N PHE A 83 1.47 -13.78 0.71
CA PHE A 83 2.15 -13.07 1.78
C PHE A 83 1.18 -12.10 2.41
N VAL A 84 1.30 -11.93 3.73
CA VAL A 84 0.46 -11.03 4.52
C VAL A 84 1.37 -10.17 5.40
N THR A 85 1.09 -8.87 5.48
CA THR A 85 1.79 -7.95 6.38
C THR A 85 0.78 -7.08 7.12
N LEU A 86 1.14 -6.72 8.35
CA LEU A 86 0.42 -5.70 9.11
C LEU A 86 0.79 -4.32 8.57
N VAL A 87 -0.22 -3.52 8.25
CA VAL A 87 -0.04 -2.10 7.94
C VAL A 87 -0.17 -1.31 9.23
N ARG A 88 0.81 -0.45 9.50
CA ARG A 88 0.85 0.41 10.68
C ARG A 88 0.72 1.88 10.29
N ASP A 89 0.07 2.65 11.15
CA ASP A 89 0.02 4.11 11.04
C ASP A 89 1.32 4.77 11.53
N VAL A 90 1.32 6.10 11.66
CA VAL A 90 2.46 6.89 12.15
C VAL A 90 2.82 6.63 13.61
N TRP A 91 1.92 6.03 14.38
CA TRP A 91 2.10 5.70 15.79
C TRP A 91 2.45 4.22 16.01
N GLU A 92 2.82 3.52 14.94
CA GLU A 92 3.10 2.08 14.94
C GLU A 92 1.90 1.21 15.32
N VAL A 93 0.68 1.76 15.26
CA VAL A 93 -0.54 1.02 15.55
C VAL A 93 -1.00 0.28 14.28
N GLY A 94 -1.31 -1.01 14.42
CA GLY A 94 -1.83 -1.82 13.32
C GLY A 94 -3.22 -1.36 12.91
N ILE A 95 -3.41 -1.00 11.64
CA ILE A 95 -4.68 -0.47 11.12
C ILE A 95 -5.37 -1.40 10.13
N ASP A 96 -4.61 -2.27 9.45
CA ASP A 96 -5.15 -3.21 8.45
C ASP A 96 -4.16 -4.35 8.22
N LEU A 97 -4.63 -5.43 7.60
CA LEU A 97 -3.76 -6.41 6.96
C LEU A 97 -3.80 -6.21 5.46
N VAL A 98 -2.66 -6.36 4.83
CA VAL A 98 -2.54 -6.39 3.37
C VAL A 98 -1.93 -7.70 2.95
N ALA A 99 -2.55 -8.34 1.95
CA ALA A 99 -2.07 -9.56 1.35
C ALA A 99 -1.72 -9.34 -0.12
N TRP A 100 -0.68 -10.02 -0.60
CA TRP A 100 -0.36 -10.12 -2.02
C TRP A 100 -0.08 -11.55 -2.44
N SER A 101 -0.51 -11.91 -3.65
CA SER A 101 -0.35 -13.28 -4.18
C SER A 101 1.13 -13.61 -4.37
N THR A 102 1.53 -14.83 -4.01
CA THR A 102 2.89 -15.33 -4.28
C THR A 102 3.12 -15.59 -5.77
N ARG A 103 2.05 -15.79 -6.54
CA ARG A 103 2.09 -16.06 -7.99
C ARG A 103 2.00 -14.79 -8.81
N GLU A 104 1.20 -13.83 -8.35
CA GLU A 104 0.97 -12.55 -9.02
C GLU A 104 1.24 -11.40 -8.02
N PRO A 105 2.50 -10.98 -7.81
CA PRO A 105 2.85 -10.01 -6.77
C PRO A 105 2.16 -8.64 -6.88
N CYS A 106 1.69 -8.27 -8.08
CA CYS A 106 0.89 -7.06 -8.31
C CYS A 106 -0.56 -7.20 -7.82
N ARG A 107 -1.05 -8.42 -7.57
CA ARG A 107 -2.38 -8.69 -7.03
C ARG A 107 -2.34 -8.51 -5.52
N ILE A 108 -2.74 -7.33 -5.08
CA ILE A 108 -2.72 -6.89 -3.69
C ILE A 108 -4.14 -6.58 -3.21
N ALA A 109 -4.42 -6.87 -1.96
CA ALA A 109 -5.72 -6.58 -1.35
C ALA A 109 -5.57 -6.29 0.15
N ARG A 110 -6.54 -5.55 0.68
CA ARG A 110 -6.64 -5.20 2.10
C ARG A 110 -7.74 -5.99 2.81
N ARG A 111 -7.69 -6.12 4.13
CA ARG A 111 -8.71 -6.90 4.86
C ARG A 111 -9.85 -6.01 5.34
N ASP A 112 -9.50 -4.95 6.06
CA ASP A 112 -10.45 -4.15 6.84
C ASP A 112 -10.82 -2.83 6.16
N GLY A 113 -10.09 -2.43 5.11
CA GLY A 113 -10.40 -1.25 4.32
C GLY A 113 -9.78 0.04 4.85
N ALA A 114 -8.96 -0.04 5.90
CA ALA A 114 -8.37 1.13 6.55
C ALA A 114 -7.05 1.55 5.87
N ALA A 115 -6.27 0.59 5.37
CA ALA A 115 -5.03 0.89 4.69
C ALA A 115 -5.30 1.45 3.28
N ALA A 116 -4.58 2.52 2.94
CA ALA A 116 -4.52 3.04 1.58
C ALA A 116 -3.27 2.55 0.84
N THR A 117 -2.20 2.32 1.59
CA THR A 117 -0.90 1.92 1.07
C THR A 117 -0.21 0.88 1.95
N LEU A 118 0.67 0.07 1.37
CA LEU A 118 1.80 -0.48 2.13
C LEU A 118 2.78 0.66 2.41
N GLY A 119 3.40 0.67 3.59
CA GLY A 119 4.27 1.77 4.00
C GLY A 119 3.52 3.02 4.45
N GLU A 120 2.26 2.88 4.86
CA GLU A 120 1.35 3.96 5.29
C GLU A 120 2.00 4.97 6.25
N GLY A 121 2.72 4.50 7.27
CA GLY A 121 3.44 5.35 8.23
C GLY A 121 4.43 6.34 7.58
N MET A 122 4.98 6.03 6.40
CA MET A 122 5.87 6.94 5.67
C MET A 122 5.14 8.15 5.10
N ILE A 123 3.88 7.99 4.66
CA ILE A 123 3.07 9.09 4.12
C ILE A 123 2.50 9.92 5.26
N ALA A 124 2.07 9.28 6.34
CA ALA A 124 1.55 9.97 7.51
C ALA A 124 2.62 10.79 8.24
N ASN A 125 3.90 10.37 8.17
CA ASN A 125 5.00 11.14 8.70
C ASN A 125 5.50 12.20 7.69
N ARG A 126 5.08 13.46 7.88
CA ARG A 126 5.53 14.60 7.05
C ARG A 126 7.05 14.81 7.04
N ALA A 127 7.77 14.35 8.06
CA ALA A 127 9.23 14.45 8.09
C ALA A 127 9.88 13.61 6.97
N THR A 128 9.22 12.55 6.50
CA THR A 128 9.71 11.68 5.42
C THR A 128 9.95 12.43 4.11
N PHE A 129 9.14 13.46 3.83
CA PHE A 129 9.25 14.29 2.62
C PHE A 129 9.57 15.76 2.92
N ALA A 130 10.09 16.03 4.12
CA ALA A 130 10.67 17.33 4.43
C ALA A 130 11.80 17.66 3.43
N SER A 131 12.03 18.95 3.21
CA SER A 131 13.02 19.46 2.25
C SER A 131 12.79 19.05 0.80
N GLY A 132 11.53 18.74 0.43
CA GLY A 132 11.15 18.46 -0.96
C GLY A 132 11.58 17.09 -1.48
N ARG A 133 11.96 16.16 -0.60
CA ARG A 133 12.25 14.77 -0.97
C ARG A 133 10.99 14.11 -1.53
N PRO A 134 11.06 13.43 -2.69
CA PRO A 134 9.89 12.78 -3.25
C PRO A 134 9.53 11.51 -2.47
N VAL A 135 8.24 11.23 -2.36
CA VAL A 135 7.74 9.95 -1.82
C VAL A 135 7.83 8.90 -2.92
N ARG A 136 8.58 7.83 -2.68
CA ARG A 136 8.75 6.74 -3.66
C ARG A 136 7.54 5.81 -3.65
N VAL A 137 7.02 5.50 -4.84
CA VAL A 137 5.89 4.59 -5.06
C VAL A 137 6.36 3.43 -5.92
N PHE A 138 6.07 2.22 -5.47
CA PHE A 138 6.35 0.97 -6.17
C PHE A 138 5.06 0.36 -6.71
N ARG A 139 5.16 -0.34 -7.84
CA ARG A 139 4.02 -1.04 -8.46
C ARG A 139 3.53 -2.21 -7.65
N ASP A 140 4.46 -2.90 -6.98
CA ASP A 140 4.19 -4.16 -6.29
C ASP A 140 5.00 -4.29 -4.99
N ALA A 141 4.58 -5.26 -4.17
CA ALA A 141 5.17 -5.50 -2.87
C ALA A 141 6.62 -6.03 -2.95
N LEU A 142 7.00 -6.73 -4.02
CA LEU A 142 8.38 -7.24 -4.17
C LEU A 142 9.35 -6.10 -4.43
N SER A 143 9.01 -5.17 -5.32
CA SER A 143 9.78 -3.94 -5.53
C SER A 143 9.92 -3.15 -4.22
N TRP A 144 8.85 -3.05 -3.43
CA TRP A 144 8.88 -2.38 -2.13
C TRP A 144 9.80 -3.09 -1.11
N LEU A 145 9.71 -4.41 -1.01
CA LEU A 145 10.59 -5.21 -0.14
C LEU A 145 12.06 -5.15 -0.55
N ARG A 146 12.36 -5.14 -1.86
CA ARG A 146 13.71 -4.98 -2.40
C ARG A 146 14.37 -3.67 -1.97
N HIS A 147 13.57 -2.64 -1.71
CA HIS A 147 14.03 -1.33 -1.26
C HIS A 147 13.86 -1.15 0.25
N ASP A 148 13.96 -2.22 1.03
CA ASP A 148 13.87 -2.18 2.50
C ASP A 148 12.61 -1.52 3.05
N ARG A 149 11.51 -1.61 2.28
CA ARG A 149 10.23 -0.95 2.60
C ARG A 149 10.30 0.58 2.59
N ASN A 150 11.32 1.18 1.95
CA ASN A 150 11.52 2.62 1.82
C ASN A 150 10.69 3.20 0.67
N GLY A 151 9.39 3.39 0.93
CA GLY A 151 8.40 3.95 0.03
C GLY A 151 7.06 3.29 0.30
N LEU A 152 6.18 3.32 -0.70
CA LEU A 152 4.82 2.81 -0.58
C LEU A 152 4.38 1.97 -1.78
N VAL A 153 3.36 1.14 -1.58
CA VAL A 153 2.60 0.47 -2.64
C VAL A 153 1.13 0.85 -2.49
N ILE A 154 0.49 1.29 -3.56
CA ILE A 154 -0.92 1.71 -3.51
C ILE A 154 -1.83 0.49 -3.50
N VAL A 155 -2.66 0.36 -2.46
CA VAL A 155 -3.68 -0.70 -2.34
C VAL A 155 -5.10 -0.17 -2.49
N ASP A 156 -5.32 1.11 -2.19
CA ASP A 156 -6.56 1.83 -2.46
C ASP A 156 -6.24 3.16 -3.15
N PRO A 157 -6.47 3.28 -4.46
CA PRO A 157 -6.16 4.49 -5.21
C PRO A 157 -6.83 5.74 -4.65
N VAL A 158 -8.10 5.65 -4.20
CA VAL A 158 -8.84 6.81 -3.68
C VAL A 158 -8.27 7.23 -2.33
N GLY A 159 -8.14 6.27 -1.41
CA GLY A 159 -7.53 6.51 -0.09
C GLY A 159 -6.10 7.04 -0.20
N ALA A 160 -5.31 6.53 -1.15
CA ALA A 160 -3.93 6.93 -1.36
C ALA A 160 -3.83 8.34 -1.95
N ALA A 161 -4.70 8.70 -2.89
CA ALA A 161 -4.68 10.03 -3.51
C ALA A 161 -4.94 11.14 -2.47
N LEU A 162 -5.84 10.88 -1.51
CA LEU A 162 -6.13 11.80 -0.41
C LEU A 162 -4.93 11.99 0.53
N ARG A 163 -4.24 10.90 0.86
CA ARG A 163 -3.06 10.93 1.74
C ARG A 163 -1.83 11.53 1.07
N LEU A 164 -1.69 11.30 -0.24
CA LEU A 164 -0.63 11.88 -1.06
C LEU A 164 -0.91 13.32 -1.46
N ALA A 165 -2.08 13.89 -1.13
CA ALA A 165 -2.43 15.28 -1.44
C ALA A 165 -1.41 16.28 -0.88
N ASP A 166 -0.76 15.96 0.25
CA ASP A 166 0.29 16.78 0.88
C ASP A 166 1.72 16.46 0.40
N ALA A 167 1.95 15.35 -0.30
CA ALA A 167 3.29 14.89 -0.67
C ALA A 167 3.87 15.73 -1.84
N PRO A 168 4.88 16.60 -1.64
CA PRO A 168 5.28 17.60 -2.63
C PRO A 168 5.62 17.02 -4.00
N ARG A 169 6.24 15.83 -4.03
CA ARG A 169 6.59 15.09 -5.23
C ARG A 169 6.43 13.59 -4.97
N ILE A 170 6.06 12.85 -6.02
CA ILE A 170 5.86 11.40 -6.03
C ILE A 170 6.85 10.81 -7.03
N LEU A 171 7.68 9.86 -6.62
CA LEU A 171 8.65 9.21 -7.50
C LEU A 171 8.14 7.83 -7.92
N ALA A 172 7.83 7.68 -9.20
CA ALA A 172 7.50 6.39 -9.82
C ALA A 172 8.77 5.59 -10.14
N GLU A 173 8.62 4.31 -10.50
CA GLU A 173 9.76 3.46 -10.88
C GLU A 173 10.28 3.75 -12.29
N ASN A 174 9.40 4.18 -13.20
CA ASN A 174 9.69 4.53 -14.61
C ASN A 174 8.59 5.39 -15.22
N PRO A 175 8.79 5.91 -16.44
CA PRO A 175 7.77 6.66 -17.17
C PRO A 175 6.45 5.91 -17.42
N ALA A 176 6.45 4.57 -17.54
CA ALA A 176 5.20 3.81 -17.65
C ALA A 176 4.45 3.79 -16.31
N HIS A 177 5.17 3.53 -15.21
CA HIS A 177 4.62 3.59 -13.87
C HIS A 177 4.08 4.98 -13.53
N ALA A 178 4.78 6.05 -13.92
CA ALA A 178 4.29 7.42 -13.71
C ALA A 178 2.95 7.68 -14.42
N ARG A 179 2.76 7.16 -15.64
CA ARG A 179 1.48 7.24 -16.35
C ARG A 179 0.39 6.43 -15.66
N GLU A 180 0.72 5.22 -15.18
CA GLU A 180 -0.20 4.39 -14.40
C GLU A 180 -0.66 5.11 -13.11
N LEU A 181 0.27 5.75 -12.38
CA LEU A 181 -0.03 6.53 -11.18
C LEU A 181 -0.88 7.75 -11.49
N ALA A 182 -0.55 8.50 -12.55
CA ALA A 182 -1.34 9.65 -12.98
C ALA A 182 -2.79 9.26 -13.27
N ALA A 183 -3.01 8.14 -13.95
CA ALA A 183 -4.35 7.62 -14.23
C ALA A 183 -5.10 7.18 -12.96
N ARG A 184 -4.40 6.56 -12.00
CA ARG A 184 -4.98 6.03 -10.76
C ARG A 184 -5.28 7.09 -9.70
N LEU A 185 -4.49 8.16 -9.64
CA LEU A 185 -4.58 9.19 -8.59
C LEU A 185 -5.30 10.46 -9.04
N SER A 186 -5.63 10.58 -10.33
CA SER A 186 -6.47 11.64 -10.86
C SER A 186 -7.91 11.52 -10.33
N PRO A 187 -8.60 12.63 -10.02
CA PRO A 187 -8.18 14.03 -10.18
C PRO A 187 -7.46 14.62 -8.95
N HIS A 188 -7.21 13.82 -7.91
CA HIS A 188 -6.81 14.33 -6.60
C HIS A 188 -5.32 14.68 -6.50
N VAL A 189 -4.48 14.07 -7.33
CA VAL A 189 -3.04 14.35 -7.39
C VAL A 189 -2.69 14.96 -8.75
N ALA A 190 -2.07 16.12 -8.72
CA ALA A 190 -1.65 16.83 -9.92
C ALA A 190 -0.49 16.10 -10.62
N VAL A 191 -0.60 15.89 -11.94
CA VAL A 191 0.30 15.02 -12.72
C VAL A 191 1.75 15.51 -12.68
N GLU A 192 1.96 16.83 -12.60
CA GLU A 192 3.28 17.46 -12.50
C GLU A 192 4.05 17.10 -11.22
N ARG A 193 3.35 16.60 -10.19
CA ARG A 193 3.98 16.12 -8.96
C ARG A 193 4.55 14.71 -9.13
N ILE A 194 4.17 13.98 -10.18
CA ILE A 194 4.62 12.60 -10.44
C ILE A 194 5.88 12.63 -11.30
N LEU A 195 7.01 12.30 -10.68
CA LEU A 195 8.32 12.18 -11.30
C LEU A 195 8.55 10.76 -11.80
N ALA A 196 9.21 10.65 -12.95
CA ALA A 196 9.77 9.40 -13.46
C ALA A 196 11.29 9.53 -13.54
N PRO A 197 12.08 8.55 -13.05
CA PRO A 197 13.52 8.51 -13.28
C PRO A 197 13.82 8.59 -14.77
N ARG A 198 14.80 9.40 -15.17
CA ARG A 198 15.28 9.37 -16.55
C ARG A 198 15.95 8.02 -16.78
N ALA A 199 15.86 7.49 -18.00
CA ALA A 199 16.41 6.17 -18.33
C ALA A 199 17.91 6.02 -17.97
N ALA A 200 18.66 7.12 -17.96
CA ALA A 200 20.07 7.18 -17.59
C ALA A 200 20.36 7.11 -16.07
N GLU A 201 19.39 7.41 -15.20
CA GLU A 201 19.58 7.47 -13.74
C GLU A 201 19.37 6.12 -13.04
N ARG A 202 19.15 5.04 -13.81
CA ARG A 202 18.78 3.70 -13.30
C ARG A 202 19.97 2.76 -13.04
N ALA A 203 21.19 3.19 -13.40
CA ALA A 203 22.40 2.38 -13.32
C ALA A 203 23.33 2.74 -12.14
N ALA A 204 22.87 3.62 -11.24
CA ALA A 204 23.55 4.04 -10.02
C ALA A 204 22.79 3.54 -8.80
#